data_AF-A0A7V4AWN6-F1
#
_entry.id   AF-A0A7V4AWN6-F1
#
_cell.length_a   1.000
_cell.length_b   1.000
_cell.length_c   1.000
_cell.angle_alpha   90.00
_cell.angle_beta   90.00
_cell.angle_gamma   90.00
#
_symmetry.space_group_name_H-M   'P 1'
#
loop_
_entity.id
_entity.type
_entity.pdbx_description
1 polymer ?
#
loop_
_entity_poly.entity_id
_entity_poly.type
_entity_poly.pdbx_seq_one_letter_code
_entity_poly.pdbx_strand_id
1 'polypeptide(L)'
;TLYLLEDFRERGVGRRLMRAVAAHLNAIGCRSVMLWVLKDNPTRWFYQHLGGRPVAEQTLRFAGQPVVQLGLLWEPIGVLLAATAPTANQ
;
A
#
# COMPACT_ATOMS: atom_id res chain seq x y z
N THR A 1 -0.44 -6.22 -8.39
CA THR A 1 -1.53 -5.28 -8.03
C THR A 1 -2.35 -5.86 -6.90
N LEU A 2 -2.85 -5.05 -5.97
CA LEU A 2 -3.63 -5.49 -4.80
C LEU A 2 -5.09 -5.07 -4.96
N TYR A 3 -6.01 -6.03 -4.93
CA TYR A 3 -7.45 -5.80 -4.93
C TYR A 3 -8.11 -6.63 -3.84
N LEU A 4 -9.12 -6.06 -3.21
CA LEU A 4 -9.93 -6.72 -2.21
C LEU A 4 -11.40 -6.45 -2.50
N LEU A 5 -12.18 -7.53 -2.58
CA LEU A 5 -13.64 -7.45 -2.69
C LEU A 5 -14.22 -6.67 -1.51
N GLU A 6 -15.30 -5.94 -1.74
CA GLU A 6 -15.86 -5.02 -0.74
C GLU A 6 -16.27 -5.76 0.53
N ASP A 7 -16.87 -6.95 0.38
CA ASP A 7 -17.33 -7.82 1.47
C ASP A 7 -16.21 -8.27 2.44
N PHE A 8 -14.94 -8.16 2.00
CA PHE A 8 -13.76 -8.56 2.74
C PHE A 8 -12.95 -7.37 3.28
N ARG A 9 -13.39 -6.13 3.03
CA ARG A 9 -12.81 -4.92 3.63
C ARG A 9 -13.06 -4.89 5.13
N GLU A 10 -12.29 -4.07 5.84
CA GLU A 10 -12.38 -3.85 7.30
C GLU A 10 -12.12 -5.08 8.19
N ARG A 11 -11.87 -6.26 7.61
CA ARG A 11 -11.50 -7.49 8.34
C ARG A 11 -9.99 -7.69 8.50
N GLY A 12 -9.20 -6.63 8.30
CA GLY A 12 -7.73 -6.69 8.37
C GLY A 12 -7.05 -7.46 7.24
N VAL A 13 -7.78 -7.95 6.23
CA VAL A 13 -7.20 -8.71 5.10
C VAL A 13 -6.17 -7.88 4.33
N GLY A 14 -6.49 -6.63 4.02
CA GLY A 14 -5.55 -5.71 3.35
C GLY A 14 -4.24 -5.53 4.14
N ARG A 15 -4.33 -5.41 5.47
CA ARG A 15 -3.17 -5.30 6.36
C ARG A 15 -2.30 -6.57 6.30
N ARG A 16 -2.92 -7.75 6.33
CA ARG A 16 -2.22 -9.05 6.22
C ARG A 16 -1.53 -9.22 4.87
N LEU A 17 -2.18 -8.81 3.78
CA LEU A 17 -1.61 -8.85 2.44
C LEU A 17 -0.41 -7.90 2.31
N MET A 18 -0.55 -6.65 2.77
CA MET A 18 0.56 -5.69 2.79
C MET A 18 1.74 -6.18 3.63
N ARG A 19 1.48 -6.82 4.78
CA ARG A 19 2.52 -7.46 5.60
C ARG A 19 3.24 -8.56 4.83
N ALA A 20 2.50 -9.47 4.20
CA ALA A 20 3.09 -10.60 3.47
C ALA A 20 4.02 -10.11 2.34
N VAL A 21 3.61 -9.08 1.60
CA VAL A 21 4.44 -8.44 0.57
C VAL A 21 5.71 -7.83 1.19
N ALA A 22 5.56 -7.02 2.26
CA ALA A 22 6.71 -6.38 2.91
C ALA A 22 7.70 -7.39 3.49
N ALA A 23 7.20 -8.46 4.11
CA ALA A 23 8.02 -9.51 4.70
C ALA A 23 8.80 -10.29 3.64
N HIS A 24 8.13 -10.64 2.54
CA HIS A 24 8.79 -11.32 1.41
C HIS A 24 9.88 -10.44 0.78
N LEU A 25 9.57 -9.17 0.47
CA LEU A 25 10.53 -8.23 -0.11
C LEU A 25 11.72 -7.97 0.81
N ASN A 26 11.47 -7.81 2.12
CA ASN A 26 12.54 -7.66 3.10
C ASN A 26 13.44 -8.91 3.18
N ALA A 27 12.85 -10.11 3.13
CA ALA A 27 13.60 -11.37 3.17
C ALA A 27 14.53 -11.58 1.97
N ILE A 28 14.18 -11.03 0.80
CA ILE A 28 15.04 -11.06 -0.40
C ILE A 28 15.99 -9.85 -0.51
N GLY A 29 16.10 -9.03 0.54
CA GLY A 29 17.06 -7.93 0.63
C GLY A 29 16.58 -6.59 0.05
N CYS A 30 15.30 -6.43 -0.29
CA CYS A 30 14.78 -5.14 -0.70
C CYS A 30 14.73 -4.17 0.49
N ARG A 31 15.29 -2.96 0.31
CA ARG A 31 15.30 -1.92 1.36
C ARG A 31 14.01 -1.11 1.42
N SER A 32 13.22 -1.13 0.35
CA SER A 32 12.02 -0.30 0.20
C SER A 32 10.99 -0.98 -0.71
N VAL A 33 9.75 -0.51 -0.64
CA VAL A 33 8.65 -0.91 -1.53
C VAL A 33 7.83 0.31 -1.91
N MET A 34 7.38 0.36 -3.17
CA MET A 34 6.52 1.42 -3.68
C MET A 34 5.28 0.82 -4.33
N LEU A 35 4.15 1.53 -4.23
CA LEU A 35 2.96 1.23 -5.02
C LEU A 35 2.39 2.48 -5.68
N TRP A 36 1.68 2.28 -6.78
CA TRP A 36 0.86 3.31 -7.41
C TRP A 36 -0.60 3.15 -6.97
N VAL A 37 -1.24 4.26 -6.61
CA VAL A 37 -2.67 4.33 -6.29
C VAL A 37 -3.30 5.52 -7.01
N LEU A 38 -4.50 5.37 -7.55
CA LEU A 38 -5.21 6.52 -8.15
C LEU A 38 -5.43 7.60 -7.07
N LYS A 39 -5.18 8.86 -7.42
CA LYS A 39 -5.31 10.02 -6.52
C LYS A 39 -6.72 10.13 -5.93
N ASP A 40 -7.72 9.72 -6.72
CA ASP A 40 -9.14 9.74 -6.38
C ASP A 40 -9.65 8.40 -5.85
N ASN A 41 -8.78 7.41 -5.61
CA ASN A 41 -9.19 6.16 -4.98
C ASN A 41 -9.61 6.44 -3.52
N PRO A 42 -10.85 6.13 -3.11
CA PRO A 42 -11.32 6.39 -1.74
C PRO A 42 -10.52 5.62 -0.68
N THR A 43 -9.91 4.49 -1.03
CA THR A 43 -9.09 3.71 -0.10
C THR A 43 -7.64 4.18 -0.06
N ARG A 44 -7.26 5.32 -0.67
CA ARG A 44 -5.88 5.83 -0.64
C ARG A 44 -5.36 6.04 0.79
N TRP A 45 -6.26 6.43 1.71
CA TRP A 45 -5.94 6.69 3.11
C TRP A 45 -5.39 5.44 3.81
N PHE A 46 -5.81 4.24 3.40
CA PHE A 46 -5.34 2.99 3.97
C PHE A 46 -3.82 2.86 3.82
N TYR A 47 -3.29 3.16 2.64
CA TYR A 47 -1.85 3.08 2.37
C TYR A 47 -1.07 4.15 3.15
N GLN A 48 -1.60 5.37 3.24
CA GLN A 48 -1.00 6.44 4.04
C GLN A 48 -0.98 6.10 5.54
N HIS A 49 -2.07 5.49 6.04
CA HIS A 49 -2.19 5.05 7.43
C HIS A 49 -1.22 3.89 7.76
N LEU A 50 -0.78 3.12 6.76
CA LEU A 50 0.29 2.15 6.89
C LEU A 50 1.70 2.76 6.77
N GLY A 51 1.83 4.09 6.77
CA GLY A 51 3.11 4.80 6.70
C GLY A 51 3.64 5.07 5.28
N GLY A 52 2.80 4.89 4.25
CA GLY A 52 3.19 5.17 2.88
C GLY A 52 3.29 6.67 2.62
N ARG A 53 4.47 7.15 2.22
CA ARG A 53 4.70 8.56 1.87
C ARG A 53 4.59 8.80 0.37
N PRO A 54 3.87 9.85 -0.08
CA PRO A 54 3.85 10.21 -1.49
C PRO A 54 5.24 10.70 -1.94
N VAL A 55 5.74 10.12 -3.02
CA VAL A 55 7.06 10.46 -3.60
C VAL A 55 7.00 10.73 -5.10
N ALA A 56 5.89 10.37 -5.75
CA ALA A 56 5.69 10.61 -7.17
C ALA A 56 4.21 10.89 -7.46
N GLU A 57 3.97 11.65 -8.52
CA GLU A 57 2.66 11.85 -9.12
C GLU A 57 2.80 11.65 -10.62
N GLN A 58 1.87 10.92 -11.24
CA GLN A 58 1.87 10.68 -12.67
C GLN A 58 0.45 10.80 -13.23
N THR A 59 0.31 11.52 -14.33
CA THR A 59 -0.94 11.59 -15.10
C THR A 59 -0.89 10.58 -16.24
N LEU A 60 -1.91 9.74 -16.34
CA LEU A 60 -2.11 8.78 -17.43
C LEU A 60 -3.46 9.02 -18.11
N ARG A 61 -3.60 8.56 -19.36
CA ARG A 61 -4.90 8.55 -20.05
C ARG A 61 -5.54 7.19 -19.90
N PHE A 62 -6.74 7.14 -19.36
CA PHE A 62 -7.56 5.93 -19.24
C PHE A 62 -8.96 6.22 -19.78
N ALA A 63 -9.43 5.41 -20.74
CA ALA A 63 -10.71 5.61 -21.42
C ALA A 63 -10.90 7.05 -21.98
N GLY A 64 -9.82 7.66 -22.49
CA GLY A 64 -9.84 9.04 -23.01
C GLY A 64 -9.84 10.14 -21.94
N GLN A 65 -9.94 9.79 -20.65
CA GLN A 65 -9.90 10.73 -19.53
C GLN A 65 -8.52 10.77 -18.88
N PRO A 66 -8.03 11.94 -18.45
CA PRO A 66 -6.84 12.03 -17.63
C PRO A 66 -7.14 11.49 -16.23
N VAL A 67 -6.29 10.59 -15.75
CA VAL A 67 -6.34 10.03 -14.39
C VAL A 67 -4.99 10.26 -13.74
N VAL A 68 -4.99 10.64 -12.47
CA VAL A 68 -3.77 10.88 -11.70
C VAL A 68 -3.51 9.70 -10.77
N GLN A 69 -2.27 9.22 -10.71
CA GLN A 69 -1.81 8.24 -9.73
C GLN A 69 -0.69 8.81 -8.87
N LEU A 70 -0.68 8.41 -7.60
CA LEU A 70 0.32 8.73 -6.61
C LEU A 70 1.21 7.51 -6.36
N GLY A 71 2.51 7.72 -6.37
CA GLY A 71 3.51 6.74 -5.94
C GLY A 71 3.72 6.87 -4.44
N LEU A 72 3.35 5.86 -3.67
CA LEU A 72 3.55 5.79 -2.22
C LEU A 72 4.74 4.87 -1.91
N LEU A 73 5.70 5.36 -1.14
CA LEU A 73 6.95 4.67 -0.79
C LEU A 73 6.99 4.34 0.71
N TRP A 74 7.49 3.14 1.02
CA TRP A 74 7.96 2.75 2.35
C TRP A 74 9.46 2.50 2.30
N GLU A 75 10.21 3.38 2.93
CA GLU A 75 11.66 3.26 3.06
C GLU A 75 12.07 3.81 4.45
N PRO A 76 12.78 3.04 5.28
CA PRO A 76 13.05 1.62 5.10
C PRO A 76 11.77 0.79 5.06
N ILE A 77 11.79 -0.37 4.40
CA ILE A 77 10.64 -1.29 4.28
C ILE A 77 10.09 -1.72 5.65
N GLY A 78 10.94 -1.65 6.69
CA GLY A 78 10.58 -1.86 8.09
C GLY A 78 9.42 -0.99 8.59
N VAL A 79 9.20 0.20 8.02
CA VAL A 79 8.05 1.06 8.34
C VAL A 79 6.73 0.33 8.08
N LEU A 80 6.63 -0.36 6.93
CA LEU A 80 5.44 -1.13 6.57
C LEU A 80 5.27 -2.38 7.44
N LEU A 81 6.38 -3.05 7.79
CA LEU A 81 6.37 -4.21 8.67
C LEU A 81 5.90 -3.87 10.09
N ALA A 82 6.32 -2.72 10.62
CA ALA A 82 5.89 -2.22 11.91
C ALA A 82 4.40 -1.82 11.88
N ALA A 83 3.98 -1.05 10.88
CA ALA A 83 2.59 -0.60 10.75
C ALA A 83 1.59 -1.75 10.56
N THR A 84 2.05 -2.92 10.11
CA THR A 84 1.23 -4.11 9.88
C THR A 84 1.49 -5.23 10.89
N ALA A 85 2.22 -4.97 11.98
CA ALA A 85 2.43 -5.94 13.04
C ALA A 85 1.08 -6.49 13.56
N PRO A 86 0.96 -7.81 13.81
CA PRO A 86 -0.18 -8.35 14.51
C PRO A 86 -0.27 -7.64 15.87
N THR A 87 -1.45 -7.14 16.22
CA THR A 87 -1.71 -6.75 17.61
C THR A 87 -1.55 -8.03 18.44
N ALA A 88 -0.65 -8.02 19.43
CA ALA A 88 -0.58 -9.12 20.38
C ALA A 88 -1.98 -9.29 20.98
N ASN A 89 -2.59 -10.46 20.77
CA ASN A 89 -3.77 -10.82 21.55
C ASN A 89 -3.36 -10.82 23.02
N GLN A 90 -4.20 -10.21 23.85
CA GLN A 90 -4.19 -10.36 25.31
C GLN A 90 -4.23 -11.84 25.69
#